data_AF-A0A3M7P6B0-F1
#
_entry.id   AF-A0A3M7P6B0-F1
#
_cell.length_a   1.000
_cell.length_b   1.000
_cell.length_c   1.000
_cell.angle_alpha   90.00
_cell.angle_beta   90.00
_cell.angle_gamma   90.00
#
_symmetry.space_group_name_H-M   'P 1'
#
loop_
_entity.id
_entity.type
_entity.pdbx_description
1 polymer ?
#
loop_
_entity_poly.entity_id
_entity_poly.type
_entity_poly.pdbx_seq_one_letter_code
_entity_poly.pdbx_strand_id
1 'polypeptide(L)'
;MMSSEKVSHVHEHKHQHQHREQSQRQQQSQRKETQTHQGISDPTIQLFNRLVARQTHCLLGRTGVKVSRICLGSLNFGKVDSKFGERPGQLSEQEAHKILDRFVELGGNCIDTADFFPWFGSSIGETENIIGNWLKRQNREKIFIMTKVRMPTDPENVNSVGLSRNHIFNSVNCSLKRLQTNYIDMLVLNGFDPTVNLYETVRHLDDLVEHDKIRYIGVSDFKGWQLQRFIDASKVLNLHKCVCYLGEYNLLTRGCEWEIMDICRNERIGFIAYSPFKYGVLTSKCSQGKLPESSRIKSATERPSLASMAESYEEIKKNPCYNDVLECCQNIAQKRNLSCAQVCILWALQKGFVTSVVVSCNSVQELEENWSCLHEDCFLSQQEMEDLEEASCHRVQYPYNINLATLAGLREIDISECCGFEQLSLTSPEKTHQETRSSETMHEAKGQFFPEQQSLREPQMRSREQRSIN
;
A
#
# COMPACT_ATOMS: atom_id res chain seq x y z
N MET A 1 1.17 56.03 48.48
CA MET A 1 0.88 54.61 48.17
C MET A 1 -0.06 54.43 46.96
N MET A 2 0.02 55.26 45.90
CA MET A 2 -0.83 55.05 44.69
C MET A 2 -0.14 55.41 43.35
N SER A 3 1.19 55.46 43.29
CA SER A 3 1.92 55.87 42.07
C SER A 3 2.92 54.85 41.51
N SER A 4 3.21 53.74 42.18
CA SER A 4 4.18 52.73 41.69
C SER A 4 3.54 51.54 40.96
N GLU A 5 2.28 51.19 41.27
CA GLU A 5 1.62 50.01 40.66
C GLU A 5 1.02 50.28 39.26
N LYS A 6 0.75 51.55 38.92
CA LYS A 6 0.24 51.89 37.57
C LYS A 6 1.32 51.87 36.49
N VAL A 7 2.60 51.95 36.85
CA VAL A 7 3.70 52.01 35.87
C VAL A 7 4.13 50.61 35.43
N SER A 8 4.07 49.60 36.31
CA SER A 8 4.43 48.21 35.94
C SER A 8 3.41 47.57 35.00
N HIS A 9 2.11 47.76 35.23
CA HIS A 9 1.07 47.19 34.38
C HIS A 9 1.05 47.76 32.95
N VAL A 10 1.45 49.01 32.75
CA VAL A 10 1.52 49.62 31.40
C VAL A 10 2.73 49.09 30.61
N HIS A 11 3.83 48.74 31.28
CA HIS A 11 5.00 48.14 30.62
C HIS A 11 4.78 46.66 30.25
N GLU A 12 4.13 45.87 31.11
CA GLU A 12 3.77 44.48 30.80
C GLU A 12 2.80 44.37 29.62
N HIS A 13 1.78 45.23 29.57
CA HIS A 13 0.82 45.23 28.46
C HIS A 13 1.45 45.61 27.11
N LYS A 14 2.42 46.54 27.10
CA LYS A 14 3.15 46.91 25.87
C LYS A 14 4.05 45.77 25.38
N HIS A 15 4.74 45.07 26.28
CA HIS A 15 5.57 43.92 25.91
C HIS A 15 4.75 42.74 25.39
N GLN A 16 3.60 42.44 26.00
CA GLN A 16 2.72 41.37 25.52
C GLN A 16 2.07 41.69 24.16
N HIS A 17 1.74 42.97 23.90
CA HIS A 17 1.18 43.38 22.61
C HIS A 17 2.23 43.29 21.49
N GLN A 18 3.47 43.72 21.74
CA GLN A 18 4.57 43.60 20.78
C GLN A 18 4.94 42.15 20.48
N HIS A 19 4.93 41.26 21.48
CA HIS A 19 5.15 39.83 21.26
C HIS A 19 4.02 39.19 20.42
N ARG A 20 2.76 39.56 20.65
CA ARG A 20 1.63 39.05 19.83
C ARG A 20 1.71 39.53 18.39
N GLU A 21 2.07 40.79 18.15
CA GLU A 21 2.25 41.32 16.79
C GLU A 21 3.43 40.68 16.07
N GLN A 22 4.56 40.43 16.75
CA GLN A 22 5.68 39.70 16.17
C GLN A 22 5.34 38.24 15.84
N SER A 23 4.64 37.53 16.74
CA SER A 23 4.17 36.16 16.47
C SER A 23 3.17 36.10 15.32
N GLN A 24 2.26 37.07 15.20
CA GLN A 24 1.31 37.15 14.09
C GLN A 24 2.01 37.48 12.76
N ARG A 25 3.03 38.35 12.77
CA ARG A 25 3.84 38.64 11.58
C ARG A 25 4.71 37.45 11.17
N GLN A 26 5.27 36.70 12.12
CA GLN A 26 5.98 35.44 11.83
C GLN A 26 5.05 34.37 11.28
N GLN A 27 3.84 34.21 11.81
CA GLN A 27 2.84 33.28 11.27
C GLN A 27 2.35 33.70 9.88
N GLN A 28 2.18 35.01 9.62
CA GLN A 28 1.84 35.52 8.28
C GLN A 28 2.99 35.40 7.28
N SER A 29 4.24 35.57 7.72
CA SER A 29 5.44 35.35 6.89
C SER A 29 5.60 33.88 6.55
N GLN A 30 5.43 32.99 7.54
CA GLN A 30 5.43 31.55 7.34
C GLN A 30 4.31 31.14 6.37
N ARG A 31 3.08 31.64 6.54
CA ARG A 31 1.96 31.38 5.60
C ARG A 31 2.22 31.87 4.17
N LYS A 32 2.94 32.99 4.00
CA LYS A 32 3.32 33.50 2.67
C LYS A 32 4.46 32.69 2.04
N GLU A 33 5.38 32.16 2.85
CA GLU A 33 6.41 31.21 2.42
C GLU A 33 5.79 29.85 2.06
N THR A 34 4.79 29.34 2.80
CA THR A 34 4.07 28.11 2.40
C THR A 34 3.30 28.28 1.09
N GLN A 35 2.72 29.46 0.84
CA GLN A 35 1.98 29.76 -0.41
C GLN A 35 2.86 29.90 -1.66
N THR A 36 4.18 30.07 -1.52
CA THR A 36 5.10 30.23 -2.66
C THR A 36 5.89 28.96 -2.98
N HIS A 37 5.71 27.89 -2.22
CA HIS A 37 6.46 26.66 -2.36
C HIS A 37 5.60 25.49 -2.85
N GLN A 38 5.10 25.65 -4.08
CA GLN A 38 4.77 24.50 -4.92
C GLN A 38 6.07 23.70 -5.11
N GLY A 39 6.15 22.51 -4.53
CA GLY A 39 7.11 21.52 -5.01
C GLY A 39 6.89 21.38 -6.50
N ILE A 40 7.97 21.46 -7.29
CA ILE A 40 7.91 21.21 -8.74
C ILE A 40 7.61 19.73 -8.91
N SER A 41 6.35 19.33 -8.73
CA SER A 41 5.86 18.06 -9.19
C SER A 41 5.72 18.21 -10.70
N ASP A 42 6.54 17.46 -11.43
CA ASP A 42 6.49 17.36 -12.88
C ASP A 42 5.01 17.30 -13.36
N PRO A 43 4.54 18.27 -14.18
CA PRO A 43 3.19 18.28 -14.73
C PRO A 43 2.81 16.97 -15.43
N THR A 44 3.81 16.25 -15.94
CA THR A 44 3.67 14.92 -16.55
C THR A 44 3.31 13.86 -15.51
N ILE A 45 3.96 13.87 -14.34
CA ILE A 45 3.64 12.97 -13.22
C ILE A 45 2.23 13.29 -12.68
N GLN A 46 1.86 14.57 -12.59
CA GLN A 46 0.51 14.95 -12.18
C GLN A 46 -0.56 14.51 -13.19
N LEU A 47 -0.29 14.65 -14.50
CA LEU A 47 -1.18 14.19 -15.55
C LEU A 47 -1.28 12.66 -15.55
N PHE A 48 -0.16 11.96 -15.36
CA PHE A 48 -0.12 10.50 -15.25
C PHE A 48 -0.90 10.01 -14.03
N ASN A 49 -0.70 10.59 -12.84
CA ASN A 49 -1.43 10.25 -11.63
C ASN A 49 -2.94 10.48 -11.80
N ARG A 50 -3.33 11.57 -12.48
CA ARG A 50 -4.74 11.81 -12.86
C ARG A 50 -5.25 10.74 -13.80
N LEU A 51 -4.50 10.36 -14.84
CA LEU A 51 -4.91 9.35 -15.82
C LEU A 51 -5.00 7.94 -15.22
N VAL A 52 -4.12 7.60 -14.27
CA VAL A 52 -4.15 6.31 -13.55
C VAL A 52 -5.29 6.27 -12.53
N ALA A 53 -5.61 7.39 -11.88
CA ALA A 53 -6.76 7.49 -10.99
C ALA A 53 -8.10 7.27 -11.71
N ARG A 54 -8.18 7.57 -13.01
CA ARG A 54 -9.38 7.43 -13.85
C ARG A 54 -9.73 5.99 -14.22
N GLN A 55 -8.80 5.05 -14.13
CA GLN A 55 -9.05 3.68 -14.60
C GLN A 55 -9.66 2.86 -13.48
N THR A 56 -10.72 2.08 -13.75
CA THR A 56 -11.26 1.11 -12.77
C THR A 56 -10.28 -0.02 -12.45
N HIS A 57 -9.24 -0.19 -13.28
CA HIS A 57 -8.21 -1.22 -13.16
C HIS A 57 -6.81 -0.64 -13.35
N CYS A 58 -5.81 -1.23 -12.73
CA CYS A 58 -4.39 -0.88 -12.91
C CYS A 58 -3.52 -2.13 -12.97
N LEU A 59 -2.33 -2.03 -13.58
CA LEU A 59 -1.35 -3.11 -13.58
C LEU A 59 -0.82 -3.35 -12.16
N LEU A 60 -0.73 -4.62 -11.77
CA LEU A 60 -0.09 -5.04 -10.52
C LEU A 60 1.43 -5.10 -10.70
N GLY A 61 2.12 -4.00 -10.40
CA GLY A 61 3.57 -3.90 -10.63
C GLY A 61 3.92 -4.23 -12.09
N ARG A 62 4.92 -5.12 -12.29
CA ARG A 62 5.34 -5.60 -13.63
C ARG A 62 4.79 -6.96 -14.04
N THR A 63 3.68 -7.40 -13.44
CA THR A 63 3.15 -8.75 -13.68
C THR A 63 2.44 -8.91 -15.03
N GLY A 64 1.99 -7.80 -15.65
CA GLY A 64 1.08 -7.83 -16.79
C GLY A 64 -0.39 -8.09 -16.41
N VAL A 65 -0.67 -8.42 -15.15
CA VAL A 65 -2.03 -8.61 -14.62
C VAL A 65 -2.63 -7.28 -14.21
N LYS A 66 -3.92 -7.09 -14.51
CA LYS A 66 -4.69 -5.92 -14.08
C LYS A 66 -5.62 -6.29 -12.92
N VAL A 67 -5.58 -5.49 -11.88
CA VAL A 67 -6.47 -5.60 -10.71
C VAL A 67 -7.33 -4.34 -10.59
N SER A 68 -8.55 -4.48 -10.05
CA SER A 68 -9.45 -3.36 -9.79
C SER A 68 -8.85 -2.40 -8.76
N ARG A 69 -9.06 -1.08 -8.93
CA ARG A 69 -8.54 -0.03 -8.01
C ARG A 69 -9.10 -0.13 -6.60
N ILE A 70 -10.30 -0.66 -6.47
CA ILE A 70 -10.83 -1.13 -5.19
C ILE A 70 -10.68 -2.65 -5.16
N CYS A 71 -9.98 -3.14 -4.15
CA CYS A 71 -9.90 -4.53 -3.78
C CYS A 71 -10.94 -4.79 -2.67
N LEU A 72 -11.76 -5.83 -2.82
CA LEU A 72 -12.76 -6.15 -1.81
C LEU A 72 -12.12 -6.94 -0.66
N GLY A 73 -12.03 -6.31 0.52
CA GLY A 73 -11.55 -6.97 1.72
C GLY A 73 -12.65 -7.73 2.44
N SER A 74 -12.42 -9.00 2.76
CA SER A 74 -13.44 -9.93 3.26
C SER A 74 -13.38 -10.25 4.75
N LEU A 75 -12.62 -9.48 5.55
CA LEU A 75 -12.44 -9.70 7.01
C LEU A 75 -13.75 -9.88 7.78
N ASN A 76 -14.85 -9.29 7.29
CA ASN A 76 -16.15 -9.33 7.91
C ASN A 76 -17.09 -10.43 7.40
N PHE A 77 -16.64 -11.34 6.52
CA PHE A 77 -17.48 -12.44 6.05
C PHE A 77 -17.37 -13.64 6.99
N GLY A 78 -18.52 -14.16 7.42
CA GLY A 78 -18.61 -15.24 8.39
C GLY A 78 -18.98 -14.73 9.77
N LYS A 79 -19.40 -15.63 10.65
CA LYS A 79 -19.68 -15.31 12.05
C LYS A 79 -18.44 -15.60 12.88
N VAL A 80 -18.14 -14.69 13.82
CA VAL A 80 -17.16 -14.95 14.87
C VAL A 80 -17.84 -15.80 15.95
N ASP A 81 -17.14 -16.81 16.44
CA ASP A 81 -17.60 -17.64 17.56
C ASP A 81 -18.01 -16.77 18.76
N SER A 82 -19.26 -16.94 19.22
CA SER A 82 -19.88 -16.13 20.27
C SER A 82 -19.11 -16.16 21.59
N LYS A 83 -18.28 -17.19 21.83
CA LYS A 83 -17.39 -17.28 23.01
C LYS A 83 -16.31 -16.20 23.02
N PHE A 84 -15.97 -15.65 21.86
CA PHE A 84 -15.01 -14.54 21.71
C PHE A 84 -15.72 -13.18 21.52
N GLY A 85 -17.04 -13.18 21.67
CA GLY A 85 -17.93 -12.02 21.57
C GLY A 85 -18.29 -11.68 20.14
N GLU A 86 -19.54 -11.26 19.91
CA GLU A 86 -19.99 -10.79 18.60
C GLU A 86 -19.17 -9.58 18.16
N ARG A 87 -18.64 -9.62 16.93
CA ARG A 87 -17.98 -8.47 16.31
C ARG A 87 -19.02 -7.73 15.45
N PRO A 88 -19.25 -6.43 15.65
CA PRO A 88 -20.22 -5.72 14.83
C PRO A 88 -19.75 -5.67 13.37
N GLY A 89 -20.71 -5.80 12.45
CA GLY A 89 -20.47 -5.77 11.01
C GLY A 89 -20.09 -7.12 10.36
N GLN A 90 -20.13 -8.23 11.11
CA GLN A 90 -20.02 -9.58 10.51
C GLN A 90 -21.23 -9.87 9.61
N LEU A 91 -20.96 -10.55 8.49
CA LEU A 91 -21.95 -10.87 7.47
C LEU A 91 -22.15 -12.38 7.37
N SER A 92 -23.40 -12.79 7.24
CA SER A 92 -23.72 -14.16 6.83
C SER A 92 -23.18 -14.47 5.44
N GLU A 93 -23.06 -15.76 5.11
CA GLU A 93 -22.67 -16.20 3.76
C GLU A 93 -23.56 -15.58 2.67
N GLN A 94 -24.87 -15.51 2.91
CA GLN A 94 -25.83 -14.95 1.95
C GLN A 94 -25.61 -13.45 1.72
N GLU A 95 -25.30 -12.69 2.78
CA GLU A 95 -24.99 -11.27 2.67
C GLU A 95 -23.64 -11.03 1.99
N ALA A 96 -22.62 -11.82 2.35
CA ALA A 96 -21.32 -11.79 1.71
C ALA A 96 -21.42 -12.10 0.19
N HIS A 97 -22.22 -13.10 -0.19
CA HIS A 97 -22.48 -13.45 -1.58
C HIS A 97 -23.12 -12.31 -2.36
N LYS A 98 -24.10 -11.60 -1.77
CA LYS A 98 -24.71 -10.41 -2.42
C LYS A 98 -23.69 -9.31 -2.68
N ILE A 99 -22.76 -9.07 -1.75
CA ILE A 99 -21.67 -8.08 -1.92
C ILE A 99 -20.69 -8.55 -2.99
N LEU A 100 -20.29 -9.83 -2.98
CA LEU A 100 -19.39 -10.41 -3.97
C LEU A 100 -19.98 -10.37 -5.39
N ASP A 101 -21.25 -10.78 -5.53
CA ASP A 101 -21.97 -10.74 -6.81
C ASP A 101 -22.02 -9.29 -7.33
N ARG A 102 -22.40 -8.33 -6.47
CA ARG A 102 -22.44 -6.92 -6.87
C ARG A 102 -21.06 -6.33 -7.20
N PHE A 103 -20.01 -6.72 -6.46
CA PHE A 103 -18.65 -6.26 -6.71
C PHE A 103 -18.18 -6.65 -8.12
N VAL A 104 -18.45 -7.89 -8.53
CA VAL A 104 -18.12 -8.36 -9.89
C VAL A 104 -19.00 -7.68 -10.95
N GLU A 105 -20.29 -7.47 -10.69
CA GLU A 105 -21.18 -6.71 -11.60
C GLU A 105 -20.68 -5.28 -11.86
N LEU A 106 -20.11 -4.63 -10.85
CA LEU A 106 -19.51 -3.31 -10.95
C LEU A 106 -18.16 -3.31 -11.71
N GLY A 107 -17.64 -4.50 -12.05
CA GLY A 107 -16.37 -4.70 -12.74
C GLY A 107 -15.18 -4.95 -11.82
N GLY A 108 -15.41 -5.16 -10.52
CA GLY A 108 -14.37 -5.55 -9.56
C GLY A 108 -13.85 -6.96 -9.84
N ASN A 109 -12.54 -7.16 -9.67
CA ASN A 109 -11.92 -8.47 -9.87
C ASN A 109 -10.98 -8.91 -8.74
N CYS A 110 -10.55 -8.00 -7.86
CA CYS A 110 -9.55 -8.31 -6.83
C CYS A 110 -10.19 -8.48 -5.46
N ILE A 111 -10.03 -9.65 -4.84
CA ILE A 111 -10.59 -9.98 -3.52
C ILE A 111 -9.46 -10.36 -2.57
N ASP A 112 -9.47 -9.76 -1.38
CA ASP A 112 -8.50 -9.97 -0.32
C ASP A 112 -9.11 -10.75 0.86
N THR A 113 -8.54 -11.91 1.18
CA THR A 113 -8.90 -12.77 2.32
C THR A 113 -7.64 -13.21 3.09
N ALA A 114 -7.77 -14.07 4.11
CA ALA A 114 -6.66 -14.71 4.81
C ALA A 114 -7.07 -16.08 5.36
N ASP A 115 -6.10 -16.98 5.54
CA ASP A 115 -6.32 -18.33 6.08
C ASP A 115 -6.92 -18.36 7.49
N PHE A 116 -6.69 -17.30 8.26
CA PHE A 116 -7.17 -17.14 9.62
C PHE A 116 -8.48 -16.33 9.75
N PHE A 117 -9.07 -15.87 8.63
CA PHE A 117 -10.31 -15.09 8.66
C PHE A 117 -11.57 -15.97 8.77
N PRO A 118 -12.62 -15.53 9.50
CA PRO A 118 -12.63 -14.40 10.42
C PRO A 118 -11.79 -14.74 11.66
N TRP A 119 -11.09 -13.72 12.16
CA TRP A 119 -10.20 -13.86 13.31
C TRP A 119 -10.98 -14.44 14.51
N PHE A 120 -10.39 -15.42 15.22
CA PHE A 120 -10.82 -16.10 16.48
C PHE A 120 -11.49 -17.47 16.37
N GLY A 121 -11.10 -18.34 17.29
CA GLY A 121 -11.89 -19.50 17.74
C GLY A 121 -12.11 -20.58 16.68
N SER A 122 -13.26 -21.23 16.76
CA SER A 122 -13.66 -22.31 15.86
C SER A 122 -13.99 -21.83 14.44
N SER A 123 -14.06 -20.51 14.20
CA SER A 123 -14.40 -19.92 12.91
C SER A 123 -13.19 -19.64 12.00
N ILE A 124 -11.95 -19.94 12.42
CA ILE A 124 -10.75 -19.72 11.60
C ILE A 124 -10.87 -20.41 10.23
N GLY A 125 -10.70 -19.63 9.16
CA GLY A 125 -10.78 -20.08 7.77
C GLY A 125 -12.18 -20.01 7.16
N GLU A 126 -13.22 -19.68 7.94
CA GLU A 126 -14.61 -19.64 7.44
C GLU A 126 -14.82 -18.61 6.32
N THR A 127 -14.10 -17.49 6.34
CA THR A 127 -14.17 -16.50 5.27
C THR A 127 -13.78 -17.11 3.91
N GLU A 128 -12.75 -17.97 3.88
CA GLU A 128 -12.34 -18.66 2.66
C GLU A 128 -13.36 -19.71 2.21
N ASN A 129 -14.06 -20.39 3.13
CA ASN A 129 -15.16 -21.28 2.78
C ASN A 129 -16.31 -20.52 2.10
N ILE A 130 -16.69 -19.37 2.65
CA ILE A 130 -17.75 -18.51 2.11
C ILE A 130 -17.40 -18.05 0.69
N ILE A 131 -16.15 -17.60 0.49
CA ILE A 131 -15.65 -17.21 -0.85
C ILE A 131 -15.57 -18.43 -1.77
N GLY A 132 -15.14 -19.59 -1.30
CA GLY A 132 -15.05 -20.81 -2.10
C GLY A 132 -16.40 -21.32 -2.58
N ASN A 133 -17.43 -21.30 -1.72
CA ASN A 133 -18.80 -21.59 -2.09
C ASN A 133 -19.33 -20.61 -3.16
N TRP A 134 -18.91 -19.35 -3.09
CA TRP A 134 -19.19 -18.35 -4.11
C TRP A 134 -18.44 -18.63 -5.42
N LEU A 135 -17.15 -18.97 -5.38
CA LEU A 135 -16.30 -19.20 -6.55
C LEU A 135 -16.80 -20.33 -7.45
N LYS A 136 -17.45 -21.36 -6.91
CA LYS A 136 -18.03 -22.48 -7.66
C LYS A 136 -18.94 -22.07 -8.82
N ARG A 137 -19.60 -20.92 -8.70
CA ARG A 137 -20.53 -20.39 -9.72
C ARG A 137 -19.93 -19.29 -10.60
N GLN A 138 -18.65 -18.98 -10.42
CA GLN A 138 -17.97 -17.90 -11.12
C GLN A 138 -17.02 -18.43 -12.19
N ASN A 139 -16.67 -17.57 -13.16
CA ASN A 139 -15.50 -17.83 -13.99
C ASN A 139 -14.24 -17.49 -13.18
N ARG A 140 -13.59 -18.50 -12.61
CA ARG A 140 -12.42 -18.37 -11.74
C ARG A 140 -11.28 -17.53 -12.35
N GLU A 141 -11.08 -17.59 -13.67
CA GLU A 141 -10.02 -16.85 -14.37
C GLU A 141 -10.26 -15.33 -14.42
N LYS A 142 -11.51 -14.90 -14.21
CA LYS A 142 -11.85 -13.46 -14.14
C LYS A 142 -11.63 -12.86 -12.75
N ILE A 143 -11.38 -13.68 -11.74
CA ILE A 143 -11.28 -13.26 -10.36
C ILE A 143 -9.83 -13.40 -9.90
N PHE A 144 -9.29 -12.37 -9.27
CA PHE A 144 -7.96 -12.34 -8.66
C PHE A 144 -8.09 -12.49 -7.14
N ILE A 145 -7.77 -13.67 -6.62
CA ILE A 145 -7.84 -14.00 -5.20
C ILE A 145 -6.48 -13.85 -4.53
N MET A 146 -6.44 -13.00 -3.51
CA MET A 146 -5.30 -12.87 -2.60
C MET A 146 -5.67 -13.51 -1.26
N THR A 147 -4.84 -14.43 -0.77
CA THR A 147 -4.94 -14.92 0.61
C THR A 147 -3.61 -14.75 1.34
N LYS A 148 -3.65 -14.83 2.65
CA LYS A 148 -2.50 -14.58 3.52
C LYS A 148 -2.21 -15.78 4.40
N VAL A 149 -0.94 -15.93 4.74
CA VAL A 149 -0.41 -16.95 5.68
C VAL A 149 0.53 -16.28 6.67
N ARG A 150 0.63 -16.84 7.88
CA ARG A 150 1.64 -16.60 8.96
C ARG A 150 1.00 -16.56 10.34
N MET A 151 -0.27 -16.12 10.42
CA MET A 151 -0.95 -15.99 11.71
C MET A 151 -1.31 -17.37 12.28
N PRO A 152 -1.51 -17.50 13.61
CA PRO A 152 -1.95 -18.74 14.20
C PRO A 152 -3.30 -19.20 13.64
N THR A 153 -3.36 -20.42 13.10
CA THR A 153 -4.61 -21.00 12.56
C THR A 153 -5.15 -22.17 13.38
N ASP A 154 -4.38 -22.71 14.31
CA ASP A 154 -4.79 -23.83 15.16
C ASP A 154 -4.12 -23.70 16.52
N PRO A 155 -4.88 -23.47 17.60
CA PRO A 155 -4.33 -23.30 18.95
C PRO A 155 -3.76 -24.60 19.55
N GLU A 156 -4.15 -25.77 19.03
CA GLU A 156 -3.67 -27.07 19.52
C GLU A 156 -2.35 -27.51 18.85
N ASN A 157 -2.03 -26.91 17.69
CA ASN A 157 -0.82 -27.21 16.94
C ASN A 157 0.18 -26.05 16.99
N VAL A 158 1.24 -26.23 17.76
CA VAL A 158 2.32 -25.24 17.92
C VAL A 158 3.03 -24.85 16.62
N ASN A 159 2.92 -25.68 15.57
CA ASN A 159 3.50 -25.42 14.25
C ASN A 159 2.49 -24.77 13.28
N SER A 160 1.27 -24.44 13.71
CA SER A 160 0.25 -23.76 12.89
C SER A 160 0.39 -22.24 12.95
N VAL A 161 1.62 -21.73 12.84
CA VAL A 161 1.97 -20.30 12.83
C VAL A 161 3.33 -20.11 12.13
N GLY A 162 3.61 -18.90 11.66
CA GLY A 162 4.93 -18.51 11.15
C GLY A 162 5.12 -18.77 9.65
N LEU A 163 6.35 -18.70 9.18
CA LEU A 163 6.71 -18.84 7.76
C LEU A 163 7.61 -20.05 7.49
N SER A 164 7.49 -21.08 8.33
CA SER A 164 8.17 -22.36 8.14
C SER A 164 7.60 -23.08 6.91
N ARG A 165 8.41 -23.97 6.30
CA ARG A 165 7.95 -24.81 5.18
C ARG A 165 6.66 -25.56 5.52
N ASN A 166 6.64 -26.17 6.70
CA ASN A 166 5.51 -26.97 7.17
C ASN A 166 4.22 -26.14 7.24
N HIS A 167 4.26 -24.97 7.88
CA HIS A 167 3.08 -24.13 8.00
C HIS A 167 2.63 -23.59 6.64
N ILE A 168 3.54 -23.02 5.84
CA ILE A 168 3.20 -22.45 4.52
C ILE A 168 2.51 -23.49 3.63
N PHE A 169 3.08 -24.69 3.48
CA PHE A 169 2.52 -25.71 2.61
C PHE A 169 1.17 -26.22 3.11
N ASN A 170 1.03 -26.43 4.43
CA ASN A 170 -0.25 -26.86 5.01
C ASN A 170 -1.32 -25.78 4.85
N SER A 171 -1.01 -24.52 5.15
CA SER A 171 -1.93 -23.38 5.00
C SER A 171 -2.39 -23.20 3.55
N VAL A 172 -1.48 -23.31 2.57
CA VAL A 172 -1.85 -23.20 1.15
C VAL A 172 -2.78 -24.35 0.74
N ASN A 173 -2.47 -25.60 1.12
CA ASN A 173 -3.34 -26.73 0.81
C ASN A 173 -4.74 -26.58 1.43
N CYS A 174 -4.80 -26.14 2.70
CA CYS A 174 -6.06 -25.87 3.37
C CYS A 174 -6.83 -24.73 2.70
N SER A 175 -6.15 -23.64 2.33
CA SER A 175 -6.77 -22.48 1.67
C SER A 175 -7.34 -22.86 0.30
N LEU A 176 -6.59 -23.61 -0.52
CA LEU A 176 -7.08 -24.13 -1.80
C LEU A 176 -8.34 -24.99 -1.64
N LYS A 177 -8.39 -25.83 -0.60
CA LYS A 177 -9.56 -26.65 -0.29
C LYS A 177 -10.77 -25.80 0.11
N ARG A 178 -10.58 -24.80 0.97
CA ARG A 178 -11.66 -23.89 1.42
C ARG A 178 -12.16 -23.00 0.30
N LEU A 179 -11.25 -22.41 -0.47
CA LEU A 179 -11.53 -21.59 -1.65
C LEU A 179 -12.05 -22.40 -2.85
N GLN A 180 -11.98 -23.72 -2.79
CA GLN A 180 -12.49 -24.64 -3.82
C GLN A 180 -11.89 -24.37 -5.21
N THR A 181 -10.59 -24.09 -5.25
CA THR A 181 -9.82 -23.74 -6.45
C THR A 181 -8.49 -24.51 -6.47
N ASN A 182 -7.89 -24.67 -7.65
CA ASN A 182 -6.60 -25.35 -7.81
C ASN A 182 -5.40 -24.40 -7.66
N TYR A 183 -5.63 -23.08 -7.72
CA TYR A 183 -4.59 -22.07 -7.55
C TYR A 183 -5.10 -20.84 -6.80
N ILE A 184 -4.18 -20.15 -6.13
CA ILE A 184 -4.30 -18.81 -5.56
C ILE A 184 -3.59 -17.82 -6.50
N ASP A 185 -4.18 -16.67 -6.79
CA ASP A 185 -3.51 -15.69 -7.66
C ASP A 185 -2.31 -15.08 -6.94
N MET A 186 -2.47 -14.64 -5.69
CA MET A 186 -1.35 -14.13 -4.91
C MET A 186 -1.38 -14.64 -3.46
N LEU A 187 -0.29 -15.27 -3.02
CA LEU A 187 -0.08 -15.58 -1.62
C LEU A 187 0.69 -14.44 -0.96
N VAL A 188 0.13 -13.89 0.11
CA VAL A 188 0.72 -12.77 0.85
C VAL A 188 1.27 -13.25 2.18
N LEU A 189 2.54 -12.97 2.46
CA LEU A 189 3.13 -13.21 3.78
C LEU A 189 2.64 -12.13 4.76
N ASN A 190 1.85 -12.50 5.77
CA ASN A 190 1.19 -11.56 6.68
C ASN A 190 2.10 -11.06 7.82
N GLY A 191 3.15 -10.32 7.47
CA GLY A 191 4.19 -9.87 8.39
C GLY A 191 5.48 -10.70 8.31
N PHE A 192 6.60 -10.08 8.68
CA PHE A 192 7.91 -10.73 8.69
C PHE A 192 8.03 -11.75 9.84
N ASP A 193 8.60 -12.92 9.56
CA ASP A 193 8.90 -13.92 10.57
C ASP A 193 10.41 -13.99 10.85
N PRO A 194 10.88 -13.52 12.02
CA PRO A 194 12.30 -13.56 12.37
C PRO A 194 12.79 -14.95 12.81
N THR A 195 11.89 -15.93 12.97
CA THR A 195 12.24 -17.27 13.45
C THR A 195 12.67 -18.23 12.34
N VAL A 196 12.43 -17.86 11.08
CA VAL A 196 12.75 -18.66 9.90
C VAL A 196 13.81 -17.95 9.07
N ASN A 197 14.72 -18.72 8.48
CA ASN A 197 15.69 -18.16 7.55
C ASN A 197 14.96 -17.63 6.30
N LEU A 198 15.10 -16.33 6.04
CA LEU A 198 14.53 -15.65 4.88
C LEU A 198 14.77 -16.38 3.55
N TYR A 199 15.99 -16.89 3.34
CA TYR A 199 16.33 -17.60 2.10
C TYR A 199 15.57 -18.93 1.95
N GLU A 200 15.23 -19.59 3.06
CA GLU A 200 14.38 -20.77 3.04
C GLU A 200 12.93 -20.37 2.71
N THR A 201 12.40 -19.33 3.34
CA THR A 201 11.06 -18.82 3.04
C THR A 201 10.88 -18.48 1.56
N VAL A 202 11.86 -17.81 0.93
CA VAL A 202 11.80 -17.50 -0.50
C VAL A 202 11.79 -18.77 -1.36
N ARG A 203 12.61 -19.79 -1.01
CA ARG A 203 12.58 -21.09 -1.70
C ARG A 203 11.26 -21.83 -1.53
N HIS A 204 10.65 -21.77 -0.34
CA HIS A 204 9.35 -22.39 -0.09
C HIS A 204 8.25 -21.79 -0.96
N LEU A 205 8.30 -20.48 -1.18
CA LEU A 205 7.36 -19.78 -2.06
C LEU A 205 7.61 -20.09 -3.53
N ASP A 206 8.88 -20.15 -3.94
CA ASP A 206 9.26 -20.55 -5.29
C ASP A 206 8.74 -21.94 -5.65
N ASP A 207 8.92 -22.92 -4.75
CA ASP A 207 8.35 -24.26 -4.91
C ASP A 207 6.82 -24.23 -5.14
N LEU A 208 6.09 -23.35 -4.45
CA LEU A 208 4.64 -23.23 -4.62
C LEU A 208 4.24 -22.64 -5.97
N VAL A 209 5.06 -21.72 -6.51
CA VAL A 209 4.87 -21.16 -7.85
C VAL A 209 5.15 -22.22 -8.91
N GLU A 210 6.27 -22.93 -8.79
CA GLU A 210 6.67 -24.02 -9.71
C GLU A 210 5.65 -25.18 -9.76
N HIS A 211 4.90 -25.40 -8.67
CA HIS A 211 3.82 -26.38 -8.59
C HIS A 211 2.43 -25.80 -8.91
N ASP A 212 2.34 -24.61 -9.50
CA ASP A 212 1.10 -23.93 -9.91
C ASP A 212 0.06 -23.71 -8.78
N LYS A 213 0.47 -23.81 -7.51
CA LYS A 213 -0.43 -23.60 -6.37
C LYS A 213 -0.70 -22.12 -6.11
N ILE A 214 0.29 -21.28 -6.41
CA ILE A 214 0.20 -19.82 -6.33
C ILE A 214 0.76 -19.22 -7.63
N ARG A 215 0.23 -18.09 -8.11
CA ARG A 215 0.78 -17.39 -9.30
C ARG A 215 1.78 -16.31 -8.94
N TYR A 216 1.52 -15.58 -7.86
CA TYR A 216 2.29 -14.42 -7.44
C TYR A 216 2.60 -14.44 -5.94
N ILE A 217 3.68 -13.77 -5.58
CA ILE A 217 4.13 -13.60 -4.20
C ILE A 217 3.90 -12.15 -3.79
N GLY A 218 3.21 -11.94 -2.67
CA GLY A 218 3.10 -10.65 -2.01
C GLY A 218 3.60 -10.71 -0.57
N VAL A 219 3.81 -9.55 0.03
CA VAL A 219 4.16 -9.43 1.45
C VAL A 219 3.37 -8.31 2.10
N SER A 220 3.05 -8.44 3.39
CA SER A 220 2.38 -7.41 4.19
C SER A 220 3.25 -7.03 5.37
N ASP A 221 3.28 -5.76 5.74
CA ASP A 221 3.83 -5.27 7.02
C ASP A 221 5.32 -5.58 7.26
N PHE A 222 6.10 -5.67 6.18
CA PHE A 222 7.57 -5.72 6.26
C PHE A 222 8.10 -4.29 6.44
N LYS A 223 9.14 -4.13 7.24
CA LYS A 223 9.95 -2.89 7.28
C LYS A 223 10.73 -2.73 5.98
N GLY A 224 11.19 -1.51 5.63
CA GLY A 224 11.89 -1.28 4.37
C GLY A 224 13.12 -2.17 4.18
N TRP A 225 14.00 -2.26 5.19
CA TRP A 225 15.14 -3.18 5.13
C TRP A 225 14.74 -4.67 5.01
N GLN A 226 13.60 -5.09 5.57
CA GLN A 226 13.12 -6.47 5.46
C GLN A 226 12.59 -6.75 4.06
N LEU A 227 11.82 -5.81 3.50
CA LEU A 227 11.29 -5.89 2.14
C LEU A 227 12.42 -5.95 1.12
N GLN A 228 13.40 -5.04 1.21
CA GLN A 228 14.54 -5.02 0.31
C GLN A 228 15.33 -6.32 0.38
N ARG A 229 15.64 -6.80 1.60
CA ARG A 229 16.33 -8.09 1.78
C ARG A 229 15.53 -9.27 1.20
N PHE A 230 14.21 -9.28 1.35
CA PHE A 230 13.36 -10.34 0.78
C PHE A 230 13.43 -10.34 -0.75
N ILE A 231 13.35 -9.16 -1.36
CA ILE A 231 13.45 -8.99 -2.81
C ILE A 231 14.83 -9.41 -3.32
N ASP A 232 15.90 -8.98 -2.64
CA ASP A 232 17.27 -9.30 -3.03
C ASP A 232 17.58 -10.80 -2.87
N ALA A 233 17.01 -11.47 -1.88
CA ALA A 233 17.14 -12.92 -1.73
C ALA A 233 16.58 -13.67 -2.96
N SER A 234 15.41 -13.29 -3.49
CA SER A 234 14.89 -13.84 -4.75
C SER A 234 15.82 -13.57 -5.93
N LYS A 235 16.40 -12.36 -6.04
CA LYS A 235 17.32 -12.01 -7.13
C LYS A 235 18.60 -12.84 -7.09
N VAL A 236 19.24 -12.95 -5.93
CA VAL A 236 20.50 -13.68 -5.75
C VAL A 236 20.33 -15.17 -6.02
N LEU A 237 19.19 -15.73 -5.62
CA LEU A 237 18.88 -17.14 -5.84
C LEU A 237 18.26 -17.43 -7.22
N ASN A 238 18.00 -16.40 -8.03
CA ASN A 238 17.29 -16.48 -9.31
C ASN A 238 15.93 -17.18 -9.21
N LEU A 239 15.12 -16.78 -8.22
CA LEU A 239 13.79 -17.32 -7.92
C LEU A 239 12.69 -16.31 -8.28
N HIS A 240 11.43 -16.76 -8.20
CA HIS A 240 10.28 -15.88 -8.35
C HIS A 240 10.32 -14.71 -7.35
N LYS A 241 9.99 -13.51 -7.86
CA LYS A 241 10.10 -12.26 -7.11
C LYS A 241 8.78 -11.91 -6.43
N CYS A 242 8.88 -11.18 -5.32
CA CYS A 242 7.74 -10.44 -4.78
C CYS A 242 7.22 -9.44 -5.84
N VAL A 243 5.90 -9.36 -5.99
CA VAL A 243 5.26 -8.45 -6.97
C VAL A 243 4.36 -7.41 -6.33
N CYS A 244 4.05 -7.54 -5.04
CA CYS A 244 3.17 -6.61 -4.35
C CYS A 244 3.49 -6.50 -2.85
N TYR A 245 3.48 -5.28 -2.35
CA TYR A 245 3.43 -4.97 -0.93
C TYR A 245 2.02 -4.60 -0.50
N LEU A 246 1.53 -5.15 0.60
CA LEU A 246 0.30 -4.74 1.29
C LEU A 246 0.70 -3.97 2.56
N GLY A 247 0.10 -2.80 2.78
CA GLY A 247 0.43 -2.00 3.96
C GLY A 247 -0.69 -1.10 4.43
N GLU A 248 -0.72 -0.83 5.73
CA GLU A 248 -1.62 0.19 6.25
C GLU A 248 -1.22 1.54 5.68
N TYR A 249 -2.15 2.17 4.95
CA TYR A 249 -1.91 3.47 4.36
C TYR A 249 -3.20 4.29 4.28
N ASN A 250 -3.20 5.42 5.00
CA ASN A 250 -4.32 6.35 5.10
C ASN A 250 -3.81 7.71 5.61
N LEU A 251 -4.70 8.71 5.67
CA LEU A 251 -4.36 10.07 6.10
C LEU A 251 -3.82 10.18 7.54
N LEU A 252 -4.03 9.17 8.40
CA LEU A 252 -3.45 9.13 9.75
C LEU A 252 -2.26 8.18 9.86
N THR A 253 -1.92 7.44 8.80
CA THR A 253 -0.86 6.42 8.80
C THR A 253 -0.13 6.46 7.47
N ARG A 254 0.93 7.28 7.45
CA ARG A 254 1.74 7.56 6.26
C ARG A 254 3.15 6.98 6.33
N GLY A 255 3.43 6.08 7.28
CA GLY A 255 4.76 5.52 7.51
C GLY A 255 5.38 4.78 6.31
N CYS A 256 4.55 4.24 5.42
CA CYS A 256 5.02 3.62 4.17
C CYS A 256 5.75 4.61 3.24
N GLU A 257 5.53 5.92 3.39
CA GLU A 257 6.17 6.97 2.57
C GLU A 257 7.67 7.10 2.81
N TRP A 258 8.19 6.62 3.94
CA TRP A 258 9.59 6.82 4.31
C TRP A 258 10.57 5.90 3.58
N GLU A 259 10.18 4.65 3.31
CA GLU A 259 11.06 3.65 2.66
C GLU A 259 10.30 2.75 1.70
N ILE A 260 9.12 2.26 2.12
CA ILE A 260 8.38 1.21 1.38
C ILE A 260 8.03 1.66 -0.02
N MET A 261 7.56 2.90 -0.18
CA MET A 261 7.16 3.41 -1.50
C MET A 261 8.33 3.53 -2.46
N ASP A 262 9.48 3.99 -1.98
CA ASP A 262 10.68 4.11 -2.82
C ASP A 262 11.21 2.73 -3.21
N ILE A 263 11.18 1.76 -2.29
CA ILE A 263 11.47 0.36 -2.62
C ILE A 263 10.47 -0.16 -3.67
N CYS A 264 9.17 0.10 -3.50
CA CYS A 264 8.16 -0.36 -4.46
C CYS A 264 8.39 0.22 -5.86
N ARG A 265 8.76 1.51 -5.96
CA ARG A 265 9.10 2.16 -7.23
C ARG A 265 10.37 1.58 -7.84
N ASN A 266 11.44 1.47 -7.06
CA ASN A 266 12.74 0.98 -7.52
C ASN A 266 12.67 -0.47 -8.00
N GLU A 267 11.97 -1.32 -7.26
CA GLU A 267 11.79 -2.75 -7.56
C GLU A 267 10.61 -3.01 -8.50
N ARG A 268 9.83 -1.96 -8.81
CA ARG A 268 8.65 -1.97 -9.69
C ARG A 268 7.61 -3.01 -9.25
N ILE A 269 7.37 -3.09 -7.94
CA ILE A 269 6.33 -3.92 -7.32
C ILE A 269 5.09 -3.07 -7.02
N GLY A 270 3.91 -3.67 -7.05
CA GLY A 270 2.66 -2.99 -6.72
C GLY A 270 2.55 -2.65 -5.24
N PHE A 271 1.70 -1.69 -4.92
CA PHE A 271 1.35 -1.33 -3.54
C PHE A 271 -0.16 -1.36 -3.36
N ILE A 272 -0.64 -2.20 -2.45
CA ILE A 272 -2.06 -2.28 -2.10
C ILE A 272 -2.24 -1.73 -0.69
N ALA A 273 -2.95 -0.61 -0.58
CA ALA A 273 -3.22 0.05 0.70
C ALA A 273 -4.38 -0.66 1.41
N TYR A 274 -4.20 -1.07 2.68
CA TYR A 274 -5.31 -1.53 3.51
C TYR A 274 -5.66 -0.50 4.60
N SER A 275 -6.84 -0.65 5.19
CA SER A 275 -7.39 0.27 6.20
C SER A 275 -7.41 1.74 5.75
N PRO A 276 -7.94 2.07 4.54
CA PRO A 276 -8.00 3.44 4.05
C PRO A 276 -8.80 4.38 4.97
N PHE A 277 -9.70 3.83 5.78
CA PHE A 277 -10.57 4.57 6.68
C PHE A 277 -10.12 4.57 8.14
N LYS A 278 -8.93 4.04 8.44
CA LYS A 278 -8.44 3.83 9.81
C LYS A 278 -9.51 3.16 10.70
N TYR A 279 -9.91 1.94 10.34
CA TYR A 279 -10.99 1.17 10.99
C TYR A 279 -12.39 1.84 10.99
N GLY A 280 -12.62 2.81 10.12
CA GLY A 280 -13.88 3.55 9.99
C GLY A 280 -13.85 4.93 10.69
N VAL A 281 -12.77 5.26 11.38
CA VAL A 281 -12.59 6.55 12.07
C VAL A 281 -12.65 7.73 11.09
N LEU A 282 -12.07 7.58 9.90
CA LEU A 282 -12.07 8.62 8.87
C LEU A 282 -13.38 8.71 8.09
N THR A 283 -14.37 7.87 8.41
CA THR A 283 -15.71 8.01 7.84
C THR A 283 -16.55 8.93 8.72
N SER A 284 -17.47 9.68 8.10
CA SER A 284 -18.36 10.67 8.75
C SER A 284 -19.11 10.15 9.98
N LYS A 285 -19.19 8.82 10.13
CA LYS A 285 -19.71 8.08 11.29
C LYS A 285 -19.03 8.46 12.62
N CYS A 286 -17.81 9.00 12.62
CA CYS A 286 -17.08 9.38 13.85
C CYS A 286 -16.97 10.90 14.08
N SER A 287 -17.65 11.72 13.26
CA SER A 287 -17.49 13.19 13.20
C SER A 287 -17.89 13.98 14.46
N GLN A 288 -18.60 13.37 15.41
CA GLN A 288 -19.06 14.04 16.64
C GLN A 288 -18.38 13.54 17.92
N GLY A 289 -17.19 12.93 17.80
CA GLY A 289 -16.49 12.35 18.94
C GLY A 289 -17.19 11.14 19.57
N LYS A 290 -18.29 10.68 18.96
CA LYS A 290 -19.03 9.47 19.35
C LYS A 290 -18.84 8.42 18.26
N LEU A 291 -18.24 7.28 18.65
CA LEU A 291 -18.26 6.09 17.81
C LEU A 291 -19.69 5.52 17.76
N PRO A 292 -20.20 5.11 16.59
CA PRO A 292 -21.43 4.33 16.52
C PRO A 292 -21.30 3.07 17.38
N GLU A 293 -22.39 2.62 17.99
CA GLU A 293 -22.39 1.37 18.79
C GLU A 293 -21.96 0.16 17.97
N SER A 294 -22.25 0.15 16.67
CA SER A 294 -21.84 -0.88 15.70
C SER A 294 -20.46 -0.67 15.09
N SER A 295 -19.63 0.24 15.62
CA SER A 295 -18.30 0.52 15.06
C SER A 295 -17.29 -0.59 15.38
N ARG A 296 -16.57 -1.05 14.35
CA ARG A 296 -15.51 -2.07 14.50
C ARG A 296 -14.44 -1.66 15.51
N ILE A 297 -14.09 -0.38 15.58
CA ILE A 297 -13.04 0.10 16.49
C ILE A 297 -13.51 0.21 17.95
N LYS A 298 -14.81 0.45 18.17
CA LYS A 298 -15.39 0.42 19.53
C LYS A 298 -15.26 -0.99 20.12
N SER A 299 -15.68 -2.00 19.36
CA SER A 299 -15.54 -3.41 19.76
C SER A 299 -14.09 -3.85 19.97
N ALA A 300 -13.13 -3.32 19.21
CA ALA A 300 -11.71 -3.61 19.40
C ALA A 300 -11.12 -2.92 20.65
N THR A 301 -11.60 -1.71 20.98
CA THR A 301 -11.14 -0.93 22.14
C THR A 301 -11.65 -1.52 23.47
N GLU A 302 -12.87 -2.08 23.46
CA GLU A 302 -13.52 -2.61 24.68
C GLU A 302 -13.10 -4.05 25.03
N ARG A 303 -12.26 -4.71 24.21
CA ARG A 303 -11.90 -6.13 24.37
C ARG A 303 -10.38 -6.35 24.36
N PRO A 304 -9.75 -6.71 25.49
CA PRO A 304 -8.30 -6.91 25.59
C PRO A 304 -7.71 -7.96 24.64
N SER A 305 -8.48 -8.98 24.23
CA SER A 305 -8.05 -9.99 23.26
C SER A 305 -7.94 -9.47 21.82
N LEU A 306 -8.60 -8.34 21.52
CA LEU A 306 -8.53 -7.62 20.23
C LEU A 306 -7.48 -6.50 20.24
N ALA A 307 -7.09 -6.01 21.43
CA ALA A 307 -6.27 -4.81 21.60
C ALA A 307 -4.79 -4.96 21.19
N SER A 308 -4.29 -6.18 20.96
CA SER A 308 -2.87 -6.40 20.65
C SER A 308 -2.50 -6.17 19.18
N MET A 309 -3.47 -6.00 18.27
CA MET A 309 -3.23 -5.97 16.81
C MET A 309 -3.88 -4.78 16.07
N ALA A 310 -4.66 -3.94 16.76
CA ALA A 310 -5.22 -2.72 16.20
C ALA A 310 -5.13 -1.59 17.23
N GLU A 311 -4.83 -0.37 16.76
CA GLU A 311 -4.85 0.81 17.61
C GLU A 311 -6.25 1.02 18.21
N SER A 312 -6.31 1.31 19.51
CA SER A 312 -7.57 1.71 20.13
C SER A 312 -8.03 3.07 19.59
N TYR A 313 -9.32 3.37 19.71
CA TYR A 313 -9.83 4.67 19.31
C TYR A 313 -9.15 5.83 20.05
N GLU A 314 -8.84 5.65 21.34
CA GLU A 314 -8.14 6.66 22.13
C GLU A 314 -6.68 6.82 21.70
N GLU A 315 -6.01 5.77 21.23
CA GLU A 315 -4.66 5.92 20.63
C GLU A 315 -4.72 6.69 19.31
N ILE A 316 -5.71 6.43 18.45
CA ILE A 316 -5.85 7.15 17.18
C ILE A 316 -6.10 8.65 17.42
N LYS A 317 -6.92 8.99 18.41
CA LYS A 317 -7.19 10.39 18.79
C LYS A 317 -5.97 11.15 19.29
N LYS A 318 -4.94 10.44 19.78
CA LYS A 318 -3.67 11.07 20.17
C LYS A 318 -2.81 11.46 18.98
N ASN A 319 -3.15 11.00 17.76
CA ASN A 319 -2.46 11.45 16.55
C ASN A 319 -2.61 12.97 16.43
N PRO A 320 -1.51 13.74 16.35
CA PRO A 320 -1.58 15.21 16.33
C PRO A 320 -2.37 15.75 15.13
N CYS A 321 -2.42 15.00 14.03
CA CYS A 321 -3.15 15.36 12.81
C CYS A 321 -4.64 14.98 12.85
N TYR A 322 -5.11 14.32 13.92
CA TYR A 322 -6.44 13.70 13.97
C TYR A 322 -7.58 14.68 13.62
N ASN A 323 -7.62 15.83 14.29
CA ASN A 323 -8.69 16.81 14.11
C ASN A 323 -8.61 17.47 12.73
N ASP A 324 -7.40 17.89 12.32
CA ASP A 324 -7.17 18.60 11.06
C ASP A 324 -7.53 17.71 9.87
N VAL A 325 -7.16 16.42 9.90
CA VAL A 325 -7.53 15.44 8.86
C VAL A 325 -9.04 15.28 8.77
N LEU A 326 -9.73 15.12 9.90
CA LEU A 326 -11.18 14.94 9.91
C LEU A 326 -11.91 16.16 9.37
N GLU A 327 -11.51 17.36 9.81
CA GLU A 327 -12.09 18.62 9.34
C GLU A 327 -11.86 18.80 7.83
N CYS A 328 -10.63 18.57 7.36
CA CYS A 328 -10.29 18.68 5.94
C CYS A 328 -11.10 17.69 5.09
N CYS A 329 -11.20 16.42 5.51
CA CYS A 329 -12.00 15.42 4.82
C CYS A 329 -13.49 15.79 4.75
N GLN A 330 -14.06 16.31 5.84
CA GLN A 330 -15.47 16.73 5.89
C GLN A 330 -15.72 17.93 4.98
N ASN A 331 -14.82 18.90 4.99
CA ASN A 331 -14.93 20.09 4.15
C ASN A 331 -14.89 19.74 2.65
N ILE A 332 -13.97 18.88 2.25
CA ILE A 332 -13.87 18.40 0.85
C ILE A 332 -15.12 17.58 0.48
N ALA A 333 -15.50 16.62 1.34
CA ALA A 333 -16.69 15.80 1.15
C ALA A 333 -17.94 16.65 0.91
N GLN A 334 -18.18 17.65 1.76
CA GLN A 334 -19.33 18.56 1.65
C GLN A 334 -19.28 19.40 0.36
N LYS A 335 -18.13 19.98 0.03
CA LYS A 335 -17.97 20.81 -1.19
C LYS A 335 -18.17 20.02 -2.47
N ARG A 336 -17.77 18.74 -2.48
CA ARG A 336 -17.78 17.88 -3.67
C ARG A 336 -19.00 16.96 -3.74
N ASN A 337 -19.89 17.00 -2.74
CA ASN A 337 -20.98 16.04 -2.59
C ASN A 337 -20.48 14.58 -2.64
N LEU A 338 -19.36 14.33 -1.97
CA LEU A 338 -18.76 13.02 -1.77
C LEU A 338 -18.91 12.61 -0.30
N SER A 339 -18.74 11.32 0.00
CA SER A 339 -18.55 10.88 1.38
C SER A 339 -17.08 10.95 1.78
N CYS A 340 -16.78 11.08 3.07
CA CYS A 340 -15.39 11.05 3.55
C CYS A 340 -14.67 9.74 3.18
N ALA A 341 -15.41 8.63 3.05
CA ALA A 341 -14.87 7.36 2.57
C ALA A 341 -14.35 7.48 1.14
N GLN A 342 -15.15 8.08 0.25
CA GLN A 342 -14.72 8.35 -1.13
C GLN A 342 -13.52 9.29 -1.19
N VAL A 343 -13.47 10.34 -0.35
CA VAL A 343 -12.30 11.24 -0.26
C VAL A 343 -11.03 10.45 0.14
N CYS A 344 -11.12 9.56 1.13
CA CYS A 344 -9.99 8.71 1.55
C CYS A 344 -9.54 7.74 0.45
N ILE A 345 -10.49 7.11 -0.27
CA ILE A 345 -10.19 6.23 -1.41
C ILE A 345 -9.46 7.02 -2.50
N LEU A 346 -10.02 8.15 -2.92
CA LEU A 346 -9.46 8.99 -3.98
C LEU A 346 -8.07 9.50 -3.60
N TRP A 347 -7.88 9.99 -2.38
CA TRP A 347 -6.58 10.44 -1.90
C TRP A 347 -5.52 9.33 -2.03
N ALA A 348 -5.79 8.14 -1.48
CA ALA A 348 -4.84 7.03 -1.52
C ALA A 348 -4.51 6.63 -2.96
N LEU A 349 -5.55 6.47 -3.80
CA LEU A 349 -5.42 6.12 -5.21
C LEU A 349 -4.63 7.18 -6.02
N GLN A 350 -4.73 8.46 -5.67
CA GLN A 350 -4.06 9.57 -6.37
C GLN A 350 -2.59 9.78 -6.01
N LYS A 351 -2.05 9.06 -5.01
CA LYS A 351 -0.63 9.14 -4.66
C LYS A 351 0.33 8.54 -5.72
N GLY A 352 -0.22 7.97 -6.80
CA GLY A 352 0.51 7.55 -8.01
C GLY A 352 1.21 6.20 -7.92
N PHE A 353 1.63 5.75 -6.73
CA PHE A 353 2.24 4.44 -6.51
C PHE A 353 1.24 3.39 -6.00
N VAL A 354 0.08 3.80 -5.47
CA VAL A 354 -0.95 2.88 -4.97
C VAL A 354 -1.64 2.21 -6.15
N THR A 355 -1.51 0.89 -6.25
CA THR A 355 -2.16 0.07 -7.28
C THR A 355 -3.66 -0.08 -6.99
N SER A 356 -3.99 -0.46 -5.76
CA SER A 356 -5.37 -0.71 -5.31
C SER A 356 -5.52 -0.39 -3.83
N VAL A 357 -6.75 -0.23 -3.37
CA VAL A 357 -7.12 0.01 -1.97
C VAL A 357 -8.07 -1.08 -1.50
N VAL A 358 -7.76 -1.75 -0.39
CA VAL A 358 -8.61 -2.76 0.23
C VAL A 358 -9.75 -2.06 0.99
N VAL A 359 -10.98 -2.27 0.52
CA VAL A 359 -12.20 -1.74 1.10
C VAL A 359 -13.08 -2.89 1.57
N SER A 360 -13.47 -2.88 2.84
CA SER A 360 -14.51 -3.77 3.37
C SER A 360 -15.80 -2.99 3.55
N CYS A 361 -16.92 -3.60 3.14
CA CYS A 361 -18.26 -3.03 3.23
C CYS A 361 -19.17 -3.96 4.03
N ASN A 362 -20.13 -3.39 4.74
CA ASN A 362 -21.14 -4.13 5.51
C ASN A 362 -22.46 -4.28 4.75
N SER A 363 -22.60 -3.69 3.56
CA SER A 363 -23.78 -3.81 2.72
C SER A 363 -23.45 -3.57 1.25
N VAL A 364 -24.37 -3.96 0.38
CA VAL A 364 -24.32 -3.64 -1.06
C VAL A 364 -24.33 -2.13 -1.28
N GLN A 365 -25.12 -1.38 -0.52
CA GLN A 365 -25.20 0.09 -0.66
C GLN A 365 -23.87 0.76 -0.30
N GLU A 366 -23.19 0.33 0.76
CA GLU A 366 -21.87 0.87 1.14
C GLU A 366 -20.80 0.52 0.08
N LEU A 367 -20.91 -0.66 -0.54
CA LEU A 367 -20.08 -1.03 -1.69
C LEU A 367 -20.31 -0.10 -2.89
N GLU A 368 -21.57 0.12 -3.28
CA GLU A 368 -21.92 0.98 -4.41
C GLU A 368 -21.49 2.44 -4.18
N GLU A 369 -21.70 2.95 -2.95
CA GLU A 369 -21.25 4.28 -2.56
C GLU A 369 -19.72 4.40 -2.71
N ASN A 370 -18.95 3.48 -2.11
CA ASN A 370 -17.49 3.49 -2.22
C ASN A 370 -17.01 3.32 -3.67
N TRP A 371 -17.65 2.45 -4.44
CA TRP A 371 -17.30 2.19 -5.84
C TRP A 371 -17.58 3.39 -6.76
N SER A 372 -18.64 4.14 -6.47
CA SER A 372 -19.08 5.25 -7.32
C SER A 372 -18.05 6.36 -7.47
N CYS A 373 -17.00 6.44 -6.63
CA CYS A 373 -15.91 7.40 -6.83
C CYS A 373 -14.91 7.00 -7.94
N LEU A 374 -15.01 5.80 -8.52
CA LEU A 374 -14.10 5.32 -9.58
C LEU A 374 -14.53 5.71 -11.02
N HIS A 375 -15.35 6.75 -11.19
CA HIS A 375 -15.75 7.25 -12.52
C HIS A 375 -14.81 8.36 -13.02
N GLU A 376 -14.74 8.52 -14.35
CA GLU A 376 -13.68 9.29 -15.04
C GLU A 376 -13.56 10.77 -14.59
N ASP A 377 -14.65 11.37 -14.10
CA ASP A 377 -14.72 12.77 -13.68
C ASP A 377 -14.51 12.99 -12.17
N CYS A 378 -14.31 11.92 -11.40
CA CYS A 378 -14.17 12.00 -9.95
C CYS A 378 -12.71 11.92 -9.51
N PHE A 379 -12.13 13.08 -9.23
CA PHE A 379 -10.81 13.20 -8.64
C PHE A 379 -10.76 14.39 -7.69
N LEU A 380 -9.84 14.32 -6.74
CA LEU A 380 -9.43 15.44 -5.89
C LEU A 380 -8.53 16.35 -6.72
N SER A 381 -8.87 17.64 -6.74
CA SER A 381 -8.04 18.68 -7.35
C SER A 381 -6.67 18.76 -6.68
N GLN A 382 -5.73 19.43 -7.33
CA GLN A 382 -4.40 19.64 -6.76
C GLN A 382 -4.47 20.33 -5.39
N GLN A 383 -5.29 21.39 -5.26
CA GLN A 383 -5.47 22.08 -3.99
C GLN A 383 -6.05 21.16 -2.92
N GLU A 384 -7.07 20.34 -3.24
CA GLU A 384 -7.65 19.40 -2.28
C GLU A 384 -6.65 18.32 -1.83
N MET A 385 -5.79 17.86 -2.75
CA MET A 385 -4.69 16.97 -2.38
C MET A 385 -3.70 17.69 -1.46
N GLU A 386 -3.27 18.91 -1.78
CA GLU A 386 -2.37 19.71 -0.94
C GLU A 386 -2.96 19.98 0.46
N ASP A 387 -4.24 20.32 0.54
CA ASP A 387 -4.96 20.55 1.81
C ASP A 387 -4.97 19.27 2.68
N LEU A 388 -5.15 18.10 2.07
CA LEU A 388 -5.09 16.81 2.75
C LEU A 388 -3.67 16.46 3.17
N GLU A 389 -2.67 16.76 2.34
CA GLU A 389 -1.26 16.54 2.64
C GLU A 389 -0.78 17.41 3.81
N GLU A 390 -1.22 18.67 3.87
CA GLU A 390 -0.95 19.58 4.99
C GLU A 390 -1.63 19.11 6.27
N ALA A 391 -2.93 18.78 6.20
CA ALA A 391 -3.69 18.30 7.35
C ALA A 391 -3.15 16.97 7.91
N SER A 392 -2.62 16.10 7.05
CA SER A 392 -2.04 14.80 7.42
C SER A 392 -0.52 14.83 7.62
N CYS A 393 0.09 16.01 7.67
CA CYS A 393 1.55 16.13 7.72
C CYS A 393 2.11 15.66 9.07
N HIS A 394 2.72 14.48 9.09
CA HIS A 394 3.47 14.01 10.26
C HIS A 394 4.84 14.70 10.34
N ARG A 395 5.30 14.94 11.57
CA ARG A 395 6.69 15.33 11.79
C ARG A 395 7.60 14.24 11.23
N VAL A 396 8.36 14.56 10.20
CA VAL A 396 9.37 13.67 9.62
C VAL A 396 10.29 13.19 10.75
N GLN A 397 10.40 11.88 10.91
CA GLN A 397 11.22 11.27 11.96
C GLN A 397 12.68 11.16 11.51
N TYR A 398 13.59 11.05 12.48
CA TYR A 398 14.97 10.64 12.19
C TYR A 398 14.99 9.19 11.67
N PRO A 399 15.85 8.85 10.68
CA PRO A 399 16.85 9.69 10.02
C PRO A 399 16.33 10.50 8.81
N TYR A 400 15.08 10.29 8.41
CA TYR A 400 14.49 10.90 7.20
C TYR A 400 14.48 12.43 7.25
N ASN A 401 14.36 13.01 8.45
CA ASN A 401 14.37 14.46 8.65
C ASN A 401 15.72 15.12 8.35
N ILE A 402 16.84 14.40 8.52
CA ILE A 402 18.18 14.92 8.25
C ILE A 402 18.37 15.11 6.75
N ASN A 403 17.97 14.12 5.94
CA ASN A 403 18.11 14.20 4.49
C ASN A 403 17.29 15.37 3.93
N LEU A 404 16.06 15.57 4.41
CA LEU A 404 15.24 16.71 4.01
C LEU A 404 15.81 18.05 4.47
N ALA A 405 16.32 18.15 5.70
CA ALA A 405 16.95 19.37 6.19
C ALA A 405 18.25 19.71 5.44
N THR A 406 19.03 18.68 5.07
CA THR A 406 20.27 18.82 4.32
C THR A 406 19.97 19.22 2.88
N LEU A 407 19.03 18.57 2.19
CA LEU A 407 18.58 18.97 0.85
C LEU A 407 17.94 20.37 0.84
N ALA A 408 17.18 20.72 1.87
CA ALA A 408 16.65 22.08 2.04
C ALA A 408 17.74 23.12 2.35
N GLY A 409 18.94 22.71 2.77
CA GLY A 409 20.13 23.56 2.89
C GLY A 409 21.00 23.58 1.63
N LEU A 410 20.91 22.55 0.78
CA LEU A 410 21.62 22.40 -0.49
C LEU A 410 20.88 23.03 -1.69
N ARG A 411 20.01 24.02 -1.46
CA ARG A 411 19.10 24.68 -2.43
C ARG A 411 19.76 25.29 -3.69
N GLU A 412 21.07 25.10 -3.88
CA GLU A 412 21.85 25.54 -5.05
C GLU A 412 22.45 24.37 -5.87
N ILE A 413 22.20 23.11 -5.53
CA ILE A 413 22.75 21.96 -6.27
C ILE A 413 21.64 21.21 -7.01
N ASP A 414 21.72 21.21 -8.34
CA ASP A 414 20.88 20.37 -9.20
C ASP A 414 21.28 18.90 -9.05
N ILE A 415 20.50 18.16 -8.26
CA ILE A 415 20.70 16.73 -8.00
C ILE A 415 20.19 15.82 -9.12
N SER A 416 19.65 16.39 -10.22
CA SER A 416 19.23 15.59 -11.38
C SER A 416 20.39 14.86 -12.05
N GLU A 417 21.64 15.34 -11.90
CA GLU A 417 22.84 14.68 -12.42
C GLU A 417 23.42 13.60 -11.48
N CYS A 418 23.07 13.59 -10.19
CA CYS A 418 23.66 12.67 -9.21
C CYS A 418 22.96 11.31 -9.15
N CYS A 419 21.69 11.24 -9.55
CA CYS A 419 20.94 10.00 -9.62
C CYS A 419 20.92 9.57 -11.09
N GLY A 420 21.63 8.49 -11.43
CA GLY A 420 21.61 7.86 -12.76
C GLY A 420 20.24 7.28 -13.11
N PHE A 421 19.22 8.14 -13.23
CA PHE A 421 17.93 7.83 -13.79
C PHE A 421 18.09 7.85 -15.31
N GLU A 422 18.33 6.68 -15.90
CA GLU A 422 18.04 6.48 -17.32
C GLU A 422 16.53 6.67 -17.52
N GLN A 423 16.12 7.89 -17.88
CA GLN A 423 14.83 8.11 -18.51
C GLN A 423 14.82 7.31 -19.81
N LEU A 424 13.99 6.26 -19.83
CA LEU A 424 13.57 5.62 -21.08
C LEU A 424 12.81 6.66 -21.91
N SER A 425 13.52 7.37 -22.79
CA SER A 425 12.90 8.24 -23.78
C SER A 425 12.19 7.37 -24.81
N LEU A 426 10.87 7.37 -24.79
CA LEU A 426 10.07 6.97 -25.94
C LEU A 426 10.10 8.13 -26.94
N THR A 427 11.00 8.08 -27.91
CA THR A 427 10.98 9.01 -29.05
C THR A 427 10.00 8.52 -30.10
N SER A 428 8.92 9.27 -30.32
CA SER A 428 8.11 9.18 -31.54
C SER A 428 8.74 10.04 -32.66
N PRO A 429 8.72 9.59 -33.92
CA PRO A 429 9.47 10.22 -35.00
C PRO A 429 8.64 11.32 -35.67
N GLU A 430 9.05 12.59 -35.55
CA GLU A 430 8.52 13.64 -36.42
C GLU A 430 9.62 14.45 -37.11
N LYS A 431 9.73 14.16 -38.41
CA LYS A 431 9.82 15.10 -39.54
C LYS A 431 10.72 16.32 -39.36
N THR A 432 11.93 16.22 -39.89
CA THR A 432 12.70 17.36 -40.38
C THR A 432 12.59 17.42 -41.91
N HIS A 433 11.94 18.47 -42.43
CA HIS A 433 12.06 18.89 -43.81
C HIS A 433 12.71 20.27 -43.84
N GLN A 434 13.79 20.38 -44.65
CA GLN A 434 14.31 21.55 -45.38
C GLN A 434 14.78 22.75 -44.53
N GLU A 435 15.92 23.41 -44.76
CA GLU A 435 16.81 23.69 -45.91
C GLU A 435 18.00 24.45 -45.27
N THR A 436 19.29 24.42 -45.64
CA THR A 436 19.94 24.62 -46.95
C THR A 436 21.48 24.54 -46.77
N ARG A 437 22.18 24.09 -47.84
CA ARG A 437 23.53 24.49 -48.35
C ARG A 437 24.77 24.36 -47.43
N SER A 438 25.98 23.98 -47.86
CA SER A 438 26.63 23.55 -49.12
C SER A 438 28.15 23.34 -48.82
N SER A 439 28.89 22.68 -49.73
CA SER A 439 30.36 22.44 -49.81
C SER A 439 30.90 21.21 -49.06
N GLU A 440 31.22 20.10 -49.76
CA GLU A 440 32.53 19.75 -50.38
C GLU A 440 33.63 19.53 -49.31
N THR A 441 34.13 18.32 -49.05
CA THR A 441 35.16 17.61 -49.85
C THR A 441 35.44 16.21 -49.28
N MET A 442 35.98 15.33 -50.14
CA MET A 442 36.37 13.94 -49.91
C MET A 442 37.50 13.74 -48.87
N HIS A 443 37.52 12.58 -48.20
CA HIS A 443 38.68 11.67 -48.25
C HIS A 443 38.36 10.25 -47.75
N GLU A 444 38.69 9.26 -48.59
CA GLU A 444 38.83 7.85 -48.26
C GLU A 444 40.02 7.60 -47.33
N ALA A 445 39.90 6.64 -46.41
CA ALA A 445 41.03 5.82 -45.95
C ALA A 445 40.57 4.42 -45.53
N LYS A 446 41.17 3.41 -46.20
CA LYS A 446 41.00 1.97 -46.00
C LYS A 446 41.80 1.45 -44.80
N GLY A 447 41.21 0.50 -44.08
CA GLY A 447 41.79 -0.83 -43.77
C GLY A 447 42.91 -0.97 -42.72
N GLN A 448 42.69 -1.87 -41.75
CA GLN A 448 43.62 -2.91 -41.23
C GLN A 448 42.91 -3.66 -40.07
N PHE A 449 42.40 -4.87 -40.26
CA PHE A 449 43.03 -6.20 -40.06
C PHE A 449 43.51 -6.53 -38.61
N PHE A 450 42.78 -7.51 -38.05
CA PHE A 450 42.95 -8.46 -36.92
C PHE A 450 44.38 -9.05 -36.70
N PRO A 451 44.72 -9.66 -35.53
CA PRO A 451 44.25 -11.03 -35.20
C PRO A 451 44.00 -11.45 -33.74
N GLU A 452 43.25 -12.55 -33.67
CA GLU A 452 42.93 -13.47 -32.58
C GLU A 452 44.15 -14.06 -31.83
N GLN A 453 43.94 -14.50 -30.59
CA GLN A 453 44.60 -15.72 -30.06
C GLN A 453 43.67 -16.61 -29.22
N GLN A 454 43.85 -17.90 -29.47
CA GLN A 454 43.19 -19.14 -29.04
C GLN A 454 43.37 -19.49 -27.54
N SER A 455 42.35 -20.04 -26.87
CA SER A 455 42.07 -21.47 -26.59
C SER A 455 43.06 -22.21 -25.66
N LEU A 456 42.58 -22.69 -24.50
CA LEU A 456 43.04 -23.89 -23.77
C LEU A 456 41.87 -24.38 -22.85
N ARG A 457 41.12 -25.41 -23.27
CA ARG A 457 41.17 -26.85 -22.84
C ARG A 457 40.44 -27.20 -21.53
N GLU A 458 39.36 -27.98 -21.69
CA GLU A 458 38.75 -28.89 -20.70
C GLU A 458 39.67 -30.06 -20.33
N PRO A 459 39.30 -30.84 -19.28
CA PRO A 459 39.07 -32.26 -19.53
C PRO A 459 37.80 -32.84 -18.86
N GLN A 460 37.14 -33.75 -19.58
CA GLN A 460 36.05 -34.61 -19.12
C GLN A 460 36.52 -35.89 -18.38
N MET A 461 35.58 -36.42 -17.60
CA MET A 461 35.34 -37.83 -17.20
C MET A 461 36.10 -38.43 -16.01
N ARG A 462 35.32 -38.85 -15.00
CA ARG A 462 35.21 -40.28 -14.60
C ARG A 462 33.93 -40.55 -13.81
N SER A 463 33.13 -41.47 -14.36
CA SER A 463 32.05 -42.24 -13.76
C SER A 463 32.51 -43.15 -12.61
N ARG A 464 31.67 -43.37 -11.59
CA ARG A 464 31.63 -44.63 -10.83
C ARG A 464 30.25 -44.85 -10.20
N GLU A 465 29.53 -45.81 -10.75
CA GLU A 465 28.38 -46.47 -10.13
C GLU A 465 28.82 -47.41 -9.00
N GLN A 466 27.92 -47.51 -8.01
CA GLN A 466 27.49 -48.69 -7.24
C GLN A 466 28.53 -49.64 -6.65
N ARG A 467 28.50 -49.76 -5.31
CA ARG A 467 28.44 -51.04 -4.61
C ARG A 467 27.59 -50.92 -3.34
N SER A 468 26.55 -51.74 -3.32
CA SER A 468 25.77 -52.18 -2.17
C SER A 468 26.61 -53.07 -1.23
N ILE A 469 26.20 -53.17 0.04
CA ILE A 469 25.90 -54.41 0.80
C ILE A 469 25.99 -54.16 2.32
N ASN A 470 24.95 -54.67 3.02
CA ASN A 470 24.71 -54.86 4.46
C ASN A 470 24.15 -53.69 5.29
#